data_AF-A0A9P8ZXC0-F1
#
_entry.id   AF-A0A9P8ZXC0-F1
#
_cell.length_a   1.000
_cell.length_b   1.000
_cell.length_c   1.000
_cell.angle_alpha   90.00
_cell.angle_beta   90.00
_cell.angle_gamma   90.00
#
_symmetry.space_group_name_H-M   'P 1'
#
loop_
_entity.id
_entity.type
_entity.pdbx_description
1 polymer ?
#
loop_
_entity_poly.entity_id
_entity_poly.type
_entity_poly.pdbx_seq_one_letter_code
_entity_poly.pdbx_strand_id
1 'polypeptide(L)'
;MYARFQSWCCWLFHSKPRHDPEMGRIEEYNLGYPRFTALLSAHKSWFIFRRFDKLRARILLATQDRLSFLEQQLEEIDRQETSLLFLGRSRCDGNTDRLSTLSEISTTLADYGKRVVRKL
;
A
#
# COMPACT_ATOMS: atom_id res chain seq x y z
N MET A 1 -48.91 8.07 23.98
CA MET A 1 -48.79 6.67 24.46
C MET A 1 -47.69 6.01 23.65
N TYR A 2 -46.43 6.20 24.07
CA TYR A 2 -45.55 5.15 24.63
C TYR A 2 -45.37 3.89 23.75
N ALA A 3 -44.19 3.87 23.11
CA ALA A 3 -43.26 2.75 22.91
C ALA A 3 -43.77 1.35 22.53
N ARG A 4 -43.21 0.82 21.43
CA ARG A 4 -42.76 -0.57 21.43
C ARG A 4 -41.47 -0.73 20.59
N PHE A 5 -40.39 -0.96 21.33
CA PHE A 5 -39.06 -1.39 20.91
C PHE A 5 -39.10 -2.82 20.36
N GLN A 6 -38.02 -3.21 19.65
CA GLN A 6 -37.69 -4.52 19.03
C GLN A 6 -38.18 -4.64 17.58
N SER A 7 -37.37 -4.92 16.56
CA SER A 7 -36.13 -5.72 16.53
C SER A 7 -35.23 -5.26 15.38
N TRP A 8 -34.27 -4.39 15.68
CA TRP A 8 -33.09 -4.18 14.84
C TRP A 8 -32.05 -5.24 15.21
N CYS A 9 -32.30 -6.50 14.84
CA CYS A 9 -31.32 -7.60 14.99
C CYS A 9 -31.47 -8.69 13.91
N CYS A 10 -32.15 -8.42 12.79
CA CYS A 10 -32.39 -9.41 11.73
C CYS A 10 -31.69 -9.09 10.40
N TRP A 11 -30.59 -8.33 10.43
CA TRP A 11 -29.78 -8.02 9.24
C TRP A 11 -28.35 -8.60 9.28
N LEU A 12 -28.01 -9.42 10.28
CA LEU A 12 -26.63 -9.93 10.45
C LEU A 12 -26.40 -11.40 10.06
N PHE A 13 -27.40 -12.13 9.56
CA PHE A 13 -27.21 -13.55 9.20
C PHE A 13 -28.01 -14.01 7.98
N HIS A 14 -28.18 -13.14 6.98
CA HIS A 14 -28.50 -13.59 5.63
C HIS A 14 -27.42 -13.05 4.69
N SER A 15 -26.24 -13.64 4.80
CA SER A 15 -25.30 -13.67 3.69
C SER A 15 -26.05 -14.27 2.51
N LYS A 16 -26.61 -13.45 1.62
CA LYS A 16 -26.97 -13.91 0.28
C LYS A 16 -25.78 -14.74 -0.21
N PRO A 17 -25.96 -15.98 -0.69
CA PRO A 17 -24.88 -16.63 -1.41
C PRO A 17 -24.50 -15.64 -2.51
N ARG A 18 -23.27 -15.11 -2.43
CA ARG A 18 -22.70 -14.38 -3.55
C ARG A 18 -22.77 -15.38 -4.69
N HIS A 19 -23.63 -15.10 -5.65
CA HIS A 19 -23.66 -15.80 -6.91
C HIS A 19 -22.23 -15.72 -7.44
N ASP A 20 -21.47 -16.81 -7.34
CA ASP A 20 -20.11 -16.85 -7.88
C ASP A 20 -20.24 -16.56 -9.37
N PRO A 21 -19.67 -15.45 -9.87
CA PRO A 21 -19.80 -15.09 -11.27
C PRO A 21 -18.96 -16.09 -12.06
N GLU A 22 -19.63 -16.83 -12.94
CA GLU A 22 -19.03 -17.62 -14.02
C GLU A 22 -17.72 -18.35 -13.66
N MET A 23 -17.84 -19.36 -12.79
CA MET A 23 -16.83 -20.42 -12.79
C MET A 23 -17.03 -21.22 -14.09
N GLY A 24 -16.46 -20.74 -15.21
CA GLY A 24 -16.25 -21.59 -16.37
C GLY A 24 -15.63 -22.91 -15.89
N ARG A 25 -16.02 -24.03 -16.52
CA ARG A 25 -15.47 -25.34 -16.12
C ARG A 25 -13.95 -25.22 -16.10
N ILE A 26 -13.28 -25.63 -15.03
CA ILE A 26 -11.82 -25.46 -14.88
C ILE A 26 -11.08 -26.03 -16.11
N GLU A 27 -11.67 -27.04 -16.75
CA GLU A 27 -11.21 -27.69 -17.97
C GLU A 27 -11.22 -26.79 -19.22
N GLU A 28 -11.95 -25.68 -19.22
CA GLU A 28 -12.05 -24.71 -20.32
C GLU A 28 -10.80 -23.78 -20.37
N TYR A 29 -10.05 -23.67 -19.28
CA TYR A 29 -8.81 -22.89 -19.24
C TYR A 29 -7.64 -23.61 -19.92
N ASN A 30 -6.76 -22.86 -20.58
CA ASN A 30 -5.52 -23.38 -21.16
C ASN A 30 -4.69 -24.18 -20.13
N LEU A 31 -4.10 -25.29 -20.58
CA LEU A 31 -3.25 -26.14 -19.74
C LEU A 31 -2.07 -25.37 -19.14
N GLY A 32 -1.60 -25.83 -17.97
CA GLY A 32 -0.51 -25.21 -17.23
C GLY A 32 -1.00 -24.17 -16.22
N TYR A 33 -0.31 -23.03 -16.15
CA TYR A 33 -0.53 -22.02 -15.11
C TYR A 33 -1.97 -21.47 -15.08
N PRO A 34 -2.64 -21.14 -16.21
CA PRO A 34 -4.01 -20.63 -16.18
C PRO A 34 -5.03 -21.59 -15.60
N ARG A 35 -4.97 -22.89 -15.95
CA ARG A 35 -5.85 -23.91 -15.39
C ARG A 35 -5.57 -24.19 -13.91
N PHE A 36 -4.30 -24.15 -13.51
CA PHE A 36 -3.92 -24.32 -12.11
C PHE A 36 -4.43 -23.17 -11.22
N THR A 37 -4.32 -21.92 -11.69
CA THR A 37 -4.86 -20.78 -10.94
C THR A 37 -6.38 -20.80 -10.88
N ALA A 38 -7.06 -21.21 -11.96
CA ALA A 38 -8.51 -21.43 -11.97
C ALA A 38 -8.93 -22.52 -10.95
N LEU A 39 -8.19 -23.63 -10.86
CA LEU A 39 -8.40 -24.67 -9.86
C LEU A 39 -8.21 -24.13 -8.43
N LEU A 40 -7.11 -23.42 -8.19
CA LEU A 40 -6.83 -22.83 -6.87
C LEU A 40 -7.90 -21.83 -6.43
N SER A 41 -8.43 -21.02 -7.36
CA SER A 41 -9.47 -20.04 -7.04
C SER A 41 -10.88 -20.64 -6.97
N ALA A 42 -11.09 -21.88 -7.43
CA ALA A 42 -12.40 -22.55 -7.42
C ALA A 42 -12.95 -22.82 -6.03
N HIS A 43 -12.08 -23.02 -5.04
CA HIS A 43 -12.49 -23.26 -3.67
C HIS A 43 -11.68 -22.40 -2.71
N LYS A 44 -12.38 -21.61 -1.88
CA LYS A 44 -11.77 -20.74 -0.86
C LYS A 44 -10.85 -21.48 0.10
N SER A 45 -11.13 -22.75 0.37
CA SER A 45 -10.31 -23.62 1.22
C SER A 45 -8.95 -23.97 0.60
N TRP A 46 -8.81 -23.92 -0.73
CA TRP A 46 -7.53 -24.11 -1.43
C TRP A 46 -6.77 -22.80 -1.65
N PHE A 47 -7.47 -21.67 -1.49
CA PHE A 47 -6.92 -20.33 -1.69
C PHE A 47 -6.15 -19.82 -0.46
N ILE A 48 -5.25 -20.65 0.09
CA ILE A 48 -4.42 -20.34 1.25
C ILE A 48 -3.01 -20.00 0.76
N PHE A 49 -2.61 -18.74 0.92
CA PHE A 49 -1.27 -18.28 0.57
C PHE A 49 -0.47 -17.90 1.82
N ARG A 50 0.85 -18.14 1.75
CA ARG A 50 1.78 -17.66 2.77
C ARG A 50 1.68 -16.14 2.87
N ARG A 51 1.33 -15.64 4.06
CA ARG A 51 1.48 -14.22 4.36
C ARG A 51 2.96 -13.89 4.55
N PHE A 52 3.38 -12.77 3.97
CA PHE A 52 4.77 -12.30 4.02
C PHE A 52 4.95 -11.20 5.07
N ASP A 53 4.24 -11.25 6.19
CA ASP A 53 4.16 -10.15 7.17
C ASP A 53 5.55 -9.71 7.66
N LYS A 54 6.39 -10.68 8.06
CA LYS A 54 7.77 -10.41 8.49
C LYS A 54 8.61 -9.76 7.39
N LEU A 55 8.46 -10.22 6.14
CA LEU A 55 9.20 -9.65 5.01
C LEU A 55 8.70 -8.24 4.68
N ARG A 56 7.38 -8.01 4.73
CA ARG A 56 6.78 -6.69 4.55
C ARG A 56 7.25 -5.71 5.62
N ALA A 57 7.29 -6.14 6.89
CA ALA A 57 7.81 -5.32 7.99
C ALA A 57 9.28 -4.95 7.76
N ARG A 58 10.13 -5.90 7.33
CA ARG A 58 11.53 -5.62 6.98
C ARG A 58 11.66 -4.55 5.89
N ILE A 59 10.87 -4.67 4.83
CA ILE A 59 10.90 -3.68 3.74
C ILE A 59 10.39 -2.32 4.23
N LEU A 60 9.36 -2.29 5.09
CA LEU A 60 8.85 -1.07 5.67
C LEU A 60 9.92 -0.35 6.50
N LEU A 61 10.57 -1.08 7.41
CA LEU A 61 11.65 -0.56 8.25
C LEU A 61 12.83 -0.05 7.42
N ALA A 62 13.24 -0.78 6.38
CA ALA A 62 14.28 -0.32 5.46
C ALA A 62 13.89 0.96 4.71
N THR A 63 12.60 1.13 4.37
CA THR A 63 12.12 2.37 3.73
C THR A 63 12.17 3.55 4.71
N GLN A 64 11.84 3.33 5.98
CA GLN A 64 11.93 4.35 7.04
C GLN A 64 13.38 4.80 7.26
N ASP A 65 14.30 3.84 7.32
CA ASP A 65 15.72 4.11 7.45
C ASP A 65 16.24 4.96 6.27
N ARG A 66 15.85 4.62 5.04
CA ARG A 66 16.19 5.44 3.85
C ARG A 66 15.64 6.87 3.96
N LEU A 67 14.39 7.03 4.40
CA LEU A 67 13.81 8.36 4.60
C LEU A 67 14.57 9.17 5.65
N SER A 68 14.95 8.55 6.78
CA SER A 68 15.74 9.20 7.82
C SER A 68 17.11 9.65 7.31
N PHE A 69 17.76 8.82 6.50
CA PHE A 69 19.03 9.19 5.87
C PHE A 69 18.88 10.35 4.85
N LEU A 70 17.80 10.37 4.07
CA LEU A 70 17.52 11.46 3.13
C LEU A 70 17.18 12.77 3.84
N GLU A 71 16.45 12.70 4.95
CA GLU A 71 16.15 13.84 5.82
C GLU A 71 17.44 14.45 6.36
N GLN A 72 18.33 13.64 6.92
CA GLN A 72 19.64 14.10 7.41
C GLN A 72 20.49 14.75 6.31
N GLN A 73 20.51 14.17 5.10
CA GLN A 73 21.22 14.78 3.97
C GLN A 73 20.63 16.12 3.57
N LEU A 74 19.29 16.24 3.55
CA LEU A 74 18.62 17.49 3.23
C LEU A 74 18.97 18.58 4.27
N GLU A 75 18.94 18.24 5.56
CA GLU A 75 19.35 19.14 6.64
C GLU A 75 20.80 19.59 6.51
N GLU A 76 21.70 18.72 6.05
CA GLU A 76 23.10 19.08 5.80
C GLU A 76 23.22 20.06 4.63
N ILE A 77 22.54 19.78 3.52
CA ILE A 77 22.54 20.66 2.34
C ILE A 77 21.99 22.04 2.71
N ASP A 78 20.91 22.09 3.48
CA ASP A 78 20.33 23.36 3.93
C ASP A 78 21.26 24.14 4.87
N ARG A 79 22.04 23.44 5.71
CA ARG A 79 23.02 24.08 6.60
C ARG A 79 24.23 24.64 5.85
N GLN A 80 24.62 23.98 4.76
CA GLN A 80 25.75 24.38 3.92
C GLN A 80 25.38 25.43 2.87
N GLU A 81 24.07 25.66 2.65
CA GLU A 81 23.58 26.64 1.69
C GLU A 81 23.95 28.06 2.10
N THR A 82 24.64 28.76 1.21
CA THR A 82 25.08 30.15 1.43
C THR A 82 24.09 31.16 0.88
N SER A 83 23.27 30.75 -0.10
CA SER A 83 22.25 31.60 -0.72
C SER A 83 20.97 31.59 0.09
N LEU A 84 20.76 32.64 0.89
CA LEU A 84 19.50 32.86 1.61
C LEU A 84 18.28 32.93 0.67
N LEU A 85 18.47 33.35 -0.58
CA LEU A 85 17.40 33.38 -1.58
C LEU A 85 16.93 31.98 -1.95
N PHE A 86 17.84 31.00 -2.03
CA PHE A 86 17.46 29.62 -2.36
C PHE A 86 16.69 28.97 -1.21
N LEU A 87 17.12 29.21 0.03
CA LEU A 87 16.40 28.76 1.25
C LEU A 87 15.01 29.41 1.39
N GLY A 88 14.88 30.70 1.06
CA GLY A 88 13.64 31.44 1.22
C GLY A 88 12.64 31.28 0.06
N ARG A 89 13.09 30.83 -1.11
CA ARG A 89 12.26 30.81 -2.32
C ARG A 89 12.57 29.62 -3.23
N SER A 90 11.86 28.52 -2.98
CA SER A 90 11.96 27.28 -3.77
C SER A 90 11.85 27.46 -5.30
N ARG A 91 11.05 28.41 -5.81
CA ARG A 91 10.93 28.66 -7.27
C ARG A 91 12.21 29.21 -7.90
N CYS A 92 13.09 29.78 -7.10
CA CYS A 92 14.38 30.33 -7.51
C CYS A 92 15.54 29.46 -7.02
N ASP A 93 15.25 28.31 -6.43
CA ASP A 93 16.25 27.41 -5.90
C ASP A 93 17.02 26.74 -7.05
N GLY A 94 18.31 27.04 -7.12
CA GLY A 94 19.24 26.46 -8.09
C GLY A 94 20.09 25.33 -7.51
N ASN A 95 19.90 24.95 -6.25
CA ASN A 95 20.67 23.91 -5.59
C ASN A 95 20.22 22.54 -6.10
N THR A 96 20.97 22.01 -7.07
CA THR A 96 20.65 20.73 -7.73
C THR A 96 20.62 19.57 -6.75
N ASP A 97 21.47 19.61 -5.73
CA ASP A 97 21.58 18.53 -4.75
C ASP A 97 20.33 18.51 -3.88
N ARG A 98 19.92 19.66 -3.33
CA ARG A 98 18.66 19.79 -2.58
C ARG A 98 17.45 19.33 -3.40
N LEU A 99 17.34 19.80 -4.64
CA LEU A 99 16.23 19.42 -5.52
C LEU A 99 16.21 17.90 -5.80
N SER A 100 17.38 17.30 -5.99
CA SER A 100 17.50 15.85 -6.20
C SER A 100 17.08 15.06 -4.96
N THR A 101 17.53 15.47 -3.78
CA THR A 101 17.16 14.85 -2.49
C THR A 101 15.67 14.97 -2.24
N LEU A 102 15.08 16.16 -2.49
CA LEU A 102 13.63 16.37 -2.36
C LEU A 102 12.81 15.49 -3.31
N SER A 103 13.28 15.31 -4.55
CA SER A 103 12.64 14.41 -5.52
C SER A 103 12.69 12.95 -5.05
N GLU A 104 13.82 12.51 -4.50
CA GLU A 104 13.96 11.16 -3.96
C GLU A 104 13.08 10.95 -2.71
N ILE A 105 13.05 11.93 -1.79
CA ILE A 105 12.16 11.92 -0.62
C ILE A 105 10.71 11.78 -1.06
N SER A 106 10.26 12.60 -2.03
CA SER A 106 8.89 12.56 -2.53
C SER A 106 8.51 11.16 -3.05
N THR A 107 9.39 10.55 -3.82
CA THR A 107 9.18 9.19 -4.36
C THR A 107 9.15 8.14 -3.25
N THR A 108 10.13 8.20 -2.35
CA THR A 108 10.27 7.24 -1.24
C THR A 108 9.12 7.34 -0.25
N LEU A 109 8.65 8.56 0.03
CA LEU A 109 7.53 8.82 0.93
C LEU A 109 6.21 8.34 0.34
N ALA A 110 6.00 8.52 -0.98
CA ALA A 110 4.85 7.94 -1.68
C ALA A 110 4.85 6.42 -1.59
N ASP A 111 6.00 5.78 -1.77
CA ASP A 111 6.14 4.32 -1.65
C ASP A 111 5.96 3.83 -0.21
N TYR A 112 6.48 4.55 0.77
CA TYR A 112 6.23 4.28 2.18
C TYR A 112 4.73 4.35 2.50
N GLY A 113 4.02 5.38 2.05
CA GLY A 113 2.58 5.52 2.21
C GLY A 113 1.79 4.33 1.64
N LYS A 114 2.13 3.88 0.43
CA LYS A 114 1.51 2.68 -0.19
C LYS A 114 1.73 1.41 0.64
N ARG A 115 2.88 1.29 1.32
CA ARG A 115 3.23 0.12 2.15
C ARG A 115 2.48 0.13 3.48
N VAL A 116 2.30 1.30 4.10
CA VAL A 116 1.61 1.46 5.39
C VAL A 116 0.09 1.27 5.27
N VAL A 117 -0.54 1.83 4.25
CA VAL A 117 -2.02 1.88 4.13
C VAL A 117 -2.64 0.51 3.86
N ARG A 118 -1.89 -0.49 3.40
CA ARG A 118 -2.39 -1.87 3.23
C ARG A 118 -2.56 -2.57 4.57
N LYS A 119 -3.59 -2.19 5.34
CA LYS A 119 -4.23 -3.07 6.32
C LYS A 119 -5.03 -4.14 5.56
N LEU A 120 -4.89 -5.37 6.05
CA LEU A 120 -5.51 -6.60 5.56
C LEU A 120 -6.99 -6.45 5.22
#